data_AF-A0A928A903-F1
#
_entry.id   AF-A0A928A903-F1
#
_cell.length_a   1.000
_cell.length_b   1.000
_cell.length_c   1.000
_cell.angle_alpha   90.00
_cell.angle_beta   90.00
_cell.angle_gamma   90.00
#
_symmetry.space_group_name_H-M   'P 1'
#
loop_
_entity.id
_entity.type
_entity.pdbx_description
1 polymer ?
#
loop_
_entity_poly.entity_id
_entity_poly.type
_entity_poly.pdbx_seq_one_letter_code
_entity_poly.pdbx_strand_id
1 'polypeptide(L)'
;MGFIKAFTGALGGTFADQWKDFYVPRGNVPATAAVFQAVPQSQNNGRGENTKGNENIISNGSKIVVPEGTALITLQDGQITGFIAEAGGYEFRSDDPNSQSMFAGDGIFGQTIKSTWEKVKFGGQPGSQQLAFYVNLKEIPNNKFGTQSEIYWDDAFFGTQVGAVTRGTYTLKITDPLLFIKNFVPAKYLQPDAPVFDFADMDNDAGAQLFNEVVGSLSAAFSNYTNDPSKGNRMSKIQGDQIGFAQSLSQAVEDGYQWKSDRGLEIVKTAILAIEYDDDTKELMKDVKKADALSGARGNSFMQQAAARGMQAAGENGGGASMAFMGMGMNAAGGMMGAMQQPNNPSTYQNSFGAQPQQEQAAPAEDPYAKLAEMKKLLDSGVITQEDFDAAKAKLLGL
;
A
#
# COMPACT_ATOMS: atom_id res chain seq x y z
N MET A 1 11.34 -14.65 -37.29
CA MET A 1 11.45 -13.18 -37.19
C MET A 1 11.75 -12.79 -35.77
N GLY A 2 12.76 -11.96 -35.56
CA GLY A 2 13.08 -11.46 -34.23
C GLY A 2 14.32 -10.58 -34.29
N PHE A 3 15.12 -10.63 -33.23
CA PHE A 3 16.34 -9.87 -33.11
C PHE A 3 17.54 -10.76 -32.89
N ILE A 4 18.68 -10.31 -33.39
CA ILE A 4 19.99 -10.85 -33.07
C ILE A 4 20.67 -9.85 -32.14
N LYS A 5 21.12 -10.33 -30.99
CA LYS A 5 21.87 -9.50 -30.04
C LYS A 5 23.27 -9.25 -30.59
N ALA A 6 23.59 -7.98 -30.85
CA ALA A 6 24.90 -7.57 -31.37
C ALA A 6 25.90 -7.29 -30.25
N PHE A 7 25.45 -6.66 -29.15
CA PHE A 7 26.28 -6.38 -27.98
C PHE A 7 25.43 -6.23 -26.71
N THR A 8 26.07 -6.37 -25.54
CA THR A 8 25.44 -6.26 -24.22
C THR A 8 25.82 -4.94 -23.52
N GLY A 9 24.93 -4.42 -22.67
CA GLY A 9 25.22 -3.30 -21.75
C GLY A 9 24.78 -1.91 -22.25
N ALA A 10 24.83 -0.93 -21.34
CA ALA A 10 24.52 0.46 -21.64
C ALA A 10 25.51 1.06 -22.66
N LEU A 11 25.01 1.92 -23.55
CA LEU A 11 25.83 2.65 -24.53
C LEU A 11 26.95 3.44 -23.84
N GLY A 12 28.16 2.90 -23.82
CA GLY A 12 29.40 3.67 -23.70
C GLY A 12 29.73 4.31 -25.06
N GLY A 13 30.28 5.53 -25.05
CA GLY A 13 30.52 6.34 -26.25
C GLY A 13 31.31 5.67 -27.39
N THR A 14 32.02 4.57 -27.12
CA THR A 14 32.78 3.79 -28.11
C THR A 14 31.94 2.81 -28.94
N PHE A 15 30.72 2.45 -28.50
CA PHE A 15 29.90 1.42 -29.16
C PHE A 15 28.94 2.01 -30.21
N ALA A 16 28.47 3.24 -29.99
CA ALA A 16 27.64 3.97 -30.95
C ALA A 16 28.39 4.22 -32.28
N ASP A 17 29.72 4.36 -32.24
CA ASP A 17 30.56 4.58 -33.42
C ASP A 17 30.59 3.41 -34.42
N GLN A 18 30.16 2.21 -34.01
CA GLN A 18 30.09 1.07 -34.92
C GLN A 18 28.87 1.11 -35.84
N TRP A 19 27.81 1.83 -35.45
CA TRP A 19 26.55 1.88 -36.19
C TRP A 19 26.28 3.28 -36.73
N LYS A 20 26.27 3.40 -38.07
CA LYS A 20 26.00 4.67 -38.75
C LYS A 20 24.55 5.12 -38.60
N ASP A 21 23.62 4.18 -38.76
CA ASP A 21 22.17 4.39 -38.63
C ASP A 21 21.59 3.35 -37.68
N PHE A 22 20.83 3.80 -36.69
CA PHE A 22 20.20 2.94 -35.68
C PHE A 22 18.97 3.62 -35.06
N TYR A 23 18.10 2.84 -34.43
CA TYR A 23 16.93 3.32 -33.70
C TYR A 23 17.23 3.44 -32.21
N VAL A 24 16.74 4.52 -31.60
CA VAL A 24 16.81 4.80 -30.17
C VAL A 24 15.46 5.29 -29.65
N PRO A 25 15.25 5.31 -28.32
CA PRO A 25 14.24 6.17 -27.72
C PRO A 25 14.26 7.59 -28.30
N ARG A 26 13.07 8.15 -28.53
CA ARG A 26 12.93 9.58 -28.80
C ARG A 26 13.68 10.39 -27.74
N GLY A 27 14.40 11.44 -28.18
CA GLY A 27 15.03 12.39 -27.28
C GLY A 27 14.01 13.28 -26.55
N ASN A 28 14.41 13.88 -25.43
CA ASN A 28 13.58 14.82 -24.64
C ASN A 28 12.23 14.25 -24.16
N VAL A 29 12.21 12.95 -23.86
CA VAL A 29 11.02 12.30 -23.29
C VAL A 29 10.89 12.68 -21.80
N PRO A 30 9.72 13.18 -21.35
CA PRO A 30 9.47 13.48 -19.95
C PRO A 30 9.65 12.25 -19.04
N ALA A 31 10.04 12.47 -17.79
CA ALA A 31 10.14 11.38 -16.81
C ALA A 31 8.79 10.70 -16.50
N THR A 32 7.69 11.36 -16.84
CA THR A 32 6.30 10.90 -16.69
C THR A 32 5.80 10.08 -17.88
N ALA A 33 6.57 10.01 -18.97
CA ALA A 33 6.24 9.22 -20.14
C ALA A 33 6.42 7.72 -19.89
N ALA A 34 5.42 6.95 -20.32
CA ALA A 34 5.37 5.51 -20.18
C ALA A 34 5.70 4.80 -21.50
N VAL A 35 5.19 5.30 -22.63
CA VAL A 35 5.41 4.73 -23.96
C VAL A 35 5.80 5.82 -24.94
N PHE A 36 6.87 5.59 -25.71
CA PHE A 36 7.35 6.52 -26.72
C PHE A 36 7.97 5.77 -27.89
N GLN A 37 8.04 6.43 -29.04
CA GLN A 37 8.45 5.81 -30.28
C GLN A 37 9.95 5.57 -30.39
N ALA A 38 10.32 4.57 -31.19
CA ALA A 38 11.66 4.45 -31.72
C ALA A 38 11.89 5.45 -32.85
N VAL A 39 12.94 6.26 -32.73
CA VAL A 39 13.32 7.24 -33.76
C VAL A 39 14.64 6.86 -34.41
N PRO A 40 14.78 7.03 -35.73
CA PRO A 40 16.06 6.82 -36.39
C PRO A 40 17.04 7.92 -35.96
N GLN A 41 18.24 7.52 -35.56
CA GLN A 41 19.36 8.40 -35.29
C GLN A 41 20.52 8.02 -36.22
N SER A 42 21.09 9.03 -36.89
CA SER A 42 22.28 8.89 -37.72
C SER A 42 23.42 9.72 -37.14
N GLN A 43 24.62 9.16 -37.04
CA GLN A 43 25.82 9.90 -36.61
C GLN A 43 26.38 10.80 -37.73
N ASN A 44 25.84 10.75 -38.95
CA ASN A 44 26.48 11.33 -40.14
C ASN A 44 26.20 12.83 -40.39
N ASN A 45 25.89 13.61 -39.35
CA ASN A 45 25.92 15.08 -39.32
C ASN A 45 25.45 15.77 -40.63
N GLY A 46 24.32 15.33 -41.21
CA GLY A 46 23.74 15.94 -42.42
C GLY A 46 24.39 15.62 -43.77
N ARG A 47 25.38 14.71 -43.89
CA ARG A 47 26.01 14.38 -45.18
C ARG A 47 25.55 13.03 -45.73
N GLY A 48 24.52 13.07 -46.59
CA GLY A 48 24.01 11.91 -47.33
C GLY A 48 22.77 11.27 -46.70
N GLU A 49 21.96 12.07 -46.01
CA GLU A 49 20.79 11.61 -45.27
C GLU A 49 19.73 10.98 -46.19
N ASN A 50 19.29 9.79 -45.79
CA ASN A 50 17.95 9.32 -46.08
C ASN A 50 17.13 9.46 -44.77
N THR A 51 16.90 10.70 -44.31
CA THR A 51 16.06 11.07 -43.15
C THR A 51 14.57 10.82 -43.39
N LYS A 52 14.24 9.86 -44.26
CA LYS A 52 12.89 9.39 -44.59
C LYS A 52 12.62 7.97 -44.07
N GLY A 53 13.37 7.52 -43.06
CA GLY A 53 12.87 6.41 -42.26
C GLY A 53 11.62 6.90 -41.53
N ASN A 54 10.48 6.26 -41.76
CA ASN A 54 9.28 6.57 -40.99
C ASN A 54 9.59 6.38 -39.50
N GLU A 55 9.27 7.38 -38.67
CA GLU A 55 9.37 7.22 -37.22
C GLU A 55 8.61 5.97 -36.81
N ASN A 56 9.11 5.25 -35.81
CA ASN A 56 8.58 4.00 -35.29
C ASN A 56 8.53 2.79 -36.23
N ILE A 57 8.89 2.89 -37.51
CA ILE A 57 8.84 1.74 -38.43
C ILE A 57 10.22 1.12 -38.62
N ILE A 58 10.37 -0.16 -38.26
CA ILE A 58 11.58 -0.94 -38.50
C ILE A 58 11.38 -1.96 -39.62
N SER A 59 12.45 -2.22 -40.38
CA SER A 59 12.53 -3.22 -41.45
C SER A 59 13.70 -4.18 -41.24
N ASN A 60 13.75 -5.28 -42.01
CA ASN A 60 14.84 -6.26 -41.94
C ASN A 60 16.23 -5.58 -42.04
N GLY A 61 17.15 -5.90 -41.12
CA GLY A 61 18.46 -5.26 -41.00
C GLY A 61 18.50 -3.97 -40.18
N SER A 62 17.35 -3.50 -39.65
CA SER A 62 17.34 -2.33 -38.76
C SER A 62 18.13 -2.62 -37.50
N LYS A 63 18.95 -1.66 -37.09
CA LYS A 63 19.74 -1.73 -35.86
C LYS A 63 19.02 -0.92 -34.79
N ILE A 64 18.84 -1.51 -33.62
CA ILE A 64 18.07 -0.92 -32.53
C ILE A 64 18.91 -0.97 -31.27
N VAL A 65 18.95 0.14 -30.54
CA VAL A 65 19.59 0.19 -29.23
C VAL A 65 18.52 0.25 -28.15
N VAL A 66 18.65 -0.60 -27.13
CA VAL A 66 17.79 -0.60 -25.95
C VAL A 66 18.59 -0.09 -24.76
N PRO A 67 18.32 1.13 -24.29
CA PRO A 67 18.98 1.67 -23.10
C PRO A 67 18.50 1.03 -21.79
N GLU A 68 19.31 1.18 -20.74
CA GLU A 68 18.93 0.76 -19.39
C GLU A 68 17.68 1.48 -18.88
N GLY A 69 16.78 0.69 -18.26
CA GLY A 69 15.51 1.17 -17.74
C GLY A 69 14.46 1.43 -18.82
N THR A 70 14.65 0.90 -20.02
CA THR A 70 13.60 0.84 -21.05
C THR A 70 13.48 -0.58 -21.60
N ALA A 71 12.29 -0.95 -22.06
CA ALA A 71 12.09 -2.13 -22.89
C ALA A 71 11.68 -1.71 -24.30
N LEU A 72 12.08 -2.48 -25.31
CA LEU A 72 11.58 -2.39 -26.67
C LEU A 72 10.42 -3.38 -26.86
N ILE A 73 9.34 -2.93 -27.48
CA ILE A 73 8.24 -3.76 -27.97
C ILE A 73 8.06 -3.49 -29.45
N THR A 74 7.90 -4.56 -30.24
CA THR A 74 7.49 -4.43 -31.65
C THR A 74 6.11 -4.99 -31.89
N LEU A 75 5.39 -4.33 -32.80
CA LEU A 75 4.03 -4.70 -33.18
C LEU A 75 3.87 -4.83 -34.70
N GLN A 76 3.04 -5.78 -35.09
CA GLN A 76 2.50 -5.92 -36.44
C GLN A 76 0.98 -5.99 -36.34
N ASP A 77 0.27 -5.14 -37.07
CA ASP A 77 -1.20 -5.13 -37.08
C ASP A 77 -1.82 -5.05 -35.66
N GLY A 78 -1.16 -4.31 -34.76
CA GLY A 78 -1.55 -4.18 -33.35
C GLY A 78 -1.21 -5.38 -32.45
N GLN A 79 -0.56 -6.41 -32.99
CA GLN A 79 -0.15 -7.62 -32.25
C GLN A 79 1.34 -7.61 -31.95
N ILE A 80 1.73 -8.07 -30.75
CA ILE A 80 3.12 -8.03 -30.30
C ILE A 80 3.93 -9.12 -30.99
N THR A 81 4.99 -8.72 -31.70
CA THR A 81 5.89 -9.61 -32.45
C THR A 81 7.27 -9.75 -31.81
N GLY A 82 7.66 -8.82 -30.95
CA GLY A 82 8.99 -8.77 -30.37
C GLY A 82 9.05 -8.03 -29.04
N PHE A 83 9.97 -8.45 -28.17
CA PHE A 83 10.19 -7.85 -26.85
C PHE A 83 11.66 -7.91 -26.42
N ILE A 84 12.19 -6.80 -25.89
CA ILE A 84 13.56 -6.72 -25.37
C ILE A 84 13.55 -5.86 -24.11
N ALA A 85 13.79 -6.44 -22.93
CA ALA A 85 13.98 -5.73 -21.66
C ALA A 85 15.45 -5.69 -21.20
N GLU A 86 16.36 -6.27 -21.99
CA GLU A 86 17.79 -6.24 -21.73
C GLU A 86 18.46 -5.06 -22.44
N ALA A 87 19.31 -4.33 -21.72
CA ALA A 87 20.08 -3.26 -22.33
C ALA A 87 21.15 -3.80 -23.30
N GLY A 88 21.23 -3.21 -24.49
CA GLY A 88 22.19 -3.61 -25.51
C GLY A 88 21.81 -3.16 -26.91
N GLY A 89 22.58 -3.66 -27.87
CA GLY A 89 22.34 -3.45 -29.30
C GLY A 89 21.78 -4.70 -29.94
N TYR A 90 20.76 -4.52 -30.76
CA TYR A 90 20.02 -5.58 -31.45
C TYR A 90 19.88 -5.27 -32.94
N GLU A 91 19.96 -6.30 -33.78
CA GLU A 91 19.63 -6.19 -35.20
C GLU A 91 18.34 -6.95 -35.47
N PHE A 92 17.35 -6.29 -36.05
CA PHE A 92 16.09 -6.91 -36.43
C PHE A 92 16.30 -7.78 -37.68
N ARG A 93 16.06 -9.08 -37.55
CA ARG A 93 16.19 -10.07 -38.62
C ARG A 93 14.89 -10.86 -38.75
N SER A 94 14.19 -10.68 -39.86
CA SER A 94 12.93 -11.40 -40.11
C SER A 94 13.17 -12.84 -40.56
N ASP A 95 14.22 -13.07 -41.33
CA ASP A 95 14.50 -14.29 -42.08
C ASP A 95 15.58 -15.18 -41.44
N ASP A 96 16.30 -14.69 -40.43
CA ASP A 96 17.38 -15.45 -39.79
C ASP A 96 16.83 -16.49 -38.78
N PRO A 97 17.19 -17.79 -38.91
CA PRO A 97 16.80 -18.83 -37.97
C PRO A 97 17.32 -18.62 -36.53
N ASN A 98 18.41 -17.87 -36.36
CA ASN A 98 19.00 -17.55 -35.06
C ASN A 98 18.35 -16.31 -34.40
N SER A 99 17.44 -15.64 -35.10
CA SER A 99 16.71 -14.49 -34.54
C SER A 99 15.80 -14.93 -33.39
N GLN A 100 15.80 -14.18 -32.30
CA GLN A 100 14.93 -14.42 -31.15
C GLN A 100 13.96 -13.26 -30.98
N SER A 101 12.68 -13.56 -30.75
CA SER A 101 11.65 -12.55 -30.61
C SER A 101 11.56 -11.98 -29.18
N MET A 102 12.23 -12.59 -28.19
CA MET A 102 12.14 -12.18 -26.79
C MET A 102 13.51 -12.20 -26.09
N PHE A 103 13.82 -11.10 -25.42
CA PHE A 103 14.96 -10.95 -24.50
C PHE A 103 14.48 -10.32 -23.19
N ALA A 104 14.00 -11.14 -22.24
CA ALA A 104 13.42 -10.65 -20.98
C ALA A 104 14.40 -10.66 -19.79
N GLY A 105 15.64 -11.12 -19.97
CA GLY A 105 16.60 -11.38 -18.90
C GLY A 105 16.13 -12.43 -17.89
N ASP A 106 16.93 -12.60 -16.84
CA ASP A 106 16.63 -13.49 -15.69
C ASP A 106 16.35 -12.69 -14.40
N GLY A 107 15.93 -11.42 -14.54
CA GLY A 107 15.56 -10.57 -13.41
C GLY A 107 14.29 -11.04 -12.68
N ILE A 108 13.97 -10.38 -11.55
CA ILE A 108 12.84 -10.74 -10.66
C ILE A 108 11.50 -10.82 -11.41
N PHE A 109 11.28 -9.99 -12.45
CA PHE A 109 10.06 -9.99 -13.26
C PHE A 109 10.16 -10.86 -14.53
N GLY A 110 11.31 -11.46 -14.82
CA GLY A 110 11.57 -12.19 -16.07
C GLY A 110 10.64 -13.37 -16.28
N GLN A 111 10.29 -14.13 -15.22
CA GLN A 111 9.36 -15.25 -15.34
C GLN A 111 7.91 -14.82 -15.61
N THR A 112 7.46 -13.75 -14.95
CA THR A 112 6.13 -13.16 -15.18
C THR A 112 6.01 -12.69 -16.62
N ILE A 113 7.01 -11.93 -17.09
CA ILE A 113 7.06 -11.44 -18.47
C ILE A 113 7.11 -12.59 -19.47
N LYS A 114 7.92 -13.63 -19.24
CA LYS A 114 7.98 -14.84 -20.09
C LYS A 114 6.60 -15.52 -20.16
N SER A 115 5.88 -15.59 -19.05
CA SER A 115 4.53 -16.17 -18.99
C SER A 115 3.50 -15.33 -19.73
N THR A 116 3.58 -14.00 -19.63
CA THR A 116 2.74 -13.08 -20.42
C THR A 116 3.07 -13.18 -21.90
N TRP A 117 4.36 -13.22 -22.27
CA TRP A 117 4.82 -13.39 -23.65
C TRP A 117 4.18 -14.59 -24.33
N GLU A 118 4.17 -15.76 -23.69
CA GLU A 118 3.56 -16.96 -24.26
C GLU A 118 2.07 -16.79 -24.57
N LYS A 119 1.35 -15.90 -23.86
CA LYS A 119 -0.06 -15.58 -24.09
C LYS A 119 -0.31 -14.52 -25.14
N VAL A 120 0.68 -13.68 -25.46
CA VAL A 120 0.49 -12.48 -26.30
C VAL A 120 1.32 -12.49 -27.58
N LYS A 121 2.34 -13.34 -27.68
CA LYS A 121 3.25 -13.39 -28.83
C LYS A 121 2.50 -13.71 -30.13
N PHE A 122 2.89 -13.01 -31.18
CA PHE A 122 2.45 -13.26 -32.54
C PHE A 122 3.66 -13.57 -33.44
N GLY A 123 3.54 -14.60 -34.28
CA GLY A 123 4.65 -15.08 -35.13
C GLY A 123 5.07 -14.10 -36.23
N GLY A 124 4.24 -13.09 -36.51
CA GLY A 124 4.45 -12.07 -37.54
C GLY A 124 4.63 -12.65 -38.97
N GLN A 125 4.69 -11.77 -39.96
CA GLN A 125 4.97 -12.16 -41.35
C GLN A 125 6.40 -11.76 -41.78
N PRO A 126 7.24 -12.69 -42.23
CA PRO A 126 8.58 -12.39 -42.78
C PRO A 126 8.54 -11.28 -43.83
N GLY A 127 9.49 -10.34 -43.74
CA GLY A 127 9.60 -9.21 -44.67
C GLY A 127 8.59 -8.07 -44.44
N SER A 128 7.65 -8.20 -43.50
CA SER A 128 6.78 -7.10 -43.09
C SER A 128 7.53 -6.03 -42.31
N GLN A 129 7.06 -4.78 -42.43
CA GLN A 129 7.46 -3.69 -41.55
C GLN A 129 6.82 -3.86 -40.18
N GLN A 130 7.54 -3.46 -39.13
CA GLN A 130 7.08 -3.55 -37.74
C GLN A 130 7.07 -2.16 -37.12
N LEU A 131 6.11 -1.89 -36.25
CA LEU A 131 6.17 -0.74 -35.37
C LEU A 131 7.07 -1.05 -34.18
N ALA A 132 7.84 -0.09 -33.72
CA ALA A 132 8.77 -0.21 -32.60
C ALA A 132 8.54 0.91 -31.58
N PHE A 133 8.23 0.51 -30.36
CA PHE A 133 8.00 1.41 -29.23
C PHE A 133 8.91 1.02 -28.07
N TYR A 134 9.25 2.03 -27.27
CA TYR A 134 9.93 1.86 -26.01
C TYR A 134 8.95 2.07 -24.86
N VAL A 135 9.09 1.24 -23.83
CA VAL A 135 8.35 1.32 -22.57
C VAL A 135 9.31 1.66 -21.44
N ASN A 136 8.96 2.64 -20.62
CA ASN A 136 9.74 3.04 -19.45
C ASN A 136 9.64 1.98 -18.34
N LEU A 137 10.77 1.44 -17.89
CA LEU A 137 10.84 0.47 -16.78
C LEU A 137 11.27 1.12 -15.46
N LYS A 138 11.64 2.39 -15.49
CA LYS A 138 12.01 3.16 -14.30
C LYS A 138 10.76 3.54 -13.53
N GLU A 139 10.98 4.00 -12.31
CA GLU A 139 9.93 4.66 -11.53
C GLU A 139 9.46 5.92 -12.25
N ILE A 140 8.14 6.08 -12.37
CA ILE A 140 7.47 7.21 -12.99
C ILE A 140 6.92 8.11 -11.88
N PRO A 141 7.64 9.20 -11.52
CA PRO A 141 7.33 9.99 -10.34
C PRO A 141 6.25 11.05 -10.60
N ASN A 142 5.89 11.76 -9.54
CA ASN A 142 5.11 13.01 -9.58
C ASN A 142 3.66 12.88 -10.08
N ASN A 143 3.04 11.71 -10.00
CA ASN A 143 1.60 11.59 -10.21
C ASN A 143 0.89 12.19 -9.00
N LYS A 144 0.13 13.27 -9.19
CA LYS A 144 -0.52 14.00 -8.10
C LYS A 144 -1.91 13.45 -7.87
N PHE A 145 -2.33 13.37 -6.60
CA PHE A 145 -3.70 13.06 -6.25
C PHE A 145 -4.23 14.01 -5.18
N GLY A 146 -5.55 14.19 -5.18
CA GLY A 146 -6.26 14.94 -4.15
C GLY A 146 -7.74 14.60 -4.17
N THR A 147 -8.34 14.44 -2.99
CA THR A 147 -9.77 14.23 -2.86
C THR A 147 -10.50 15.58 -2.94
N GLN A 148 -11.65 15.63 -3.62
CA GLN A 148 -12.48 16.84 -3.70
C GLN A 148 -13.35 17.01 -2.45
N SER A 149 -13.78 15.90 -1.85
CA SER A 149 -14.56 15.81 -0.62
C SER A 149 -13.81 14.98 0.43
N GLU A 150 -14.33 14.95 1.65
CA GLU A 150 -13.86 14.02 2.65
C GLU A 150 -14.03 12.58 2.15
N ILE A 151 -13.01 11.76 2.40
CA ILE A 151 -13.10 10.32 2.36
C ILE A 151 -13.20 9.81 3.79
N TYR A 152 -13.91 8.70 3.97
CA TYR A 152 -14.13 8.09 5.27
C TYR A 152 -13.55 6.67 5.32
N TRP A 153 -13.01 6.28 6.47
CA TRP A 153 -12.53 4.92 6.73
C TRP A 153 -12.62 4.58 8.21
N ASP A 154 -12.64 3.29 8.54
CA ASP A 154 -12.64 2.83 9.93
C ASP A 154 -11.24 2.89 10.52
N ASP A 155 -11.08 3.56 11.67
CA ASP A 155 -9.80 3.71 12.35
C ASP A 155 -9.79 2.97 13.69
N ALA A 156 -8.89 2.00 13.82
CA ALA A 156 -8.76 1.16 15.01
C ALA A 156 -8.26 1.89 16.25
N PHE A 157 -7.57 3.02 16.12
CA PHE A 157 -7.13 3.81 17.28
C PHE A 157 -8.28 4.63 17.86
N PHE A 158 -9.15 5.18 17.01
CA PHE A 158 -10.35 5.88 17.46
C PHE A 158 -11.51 4.94 17.80
N GLY A 159 -11.53 3.73 17.23
CA GLY A 159 -12.63 2.78 17.39
C GLY A 159 -13.92 3.24 16.68
N THR A 160 -13.79 4.13 15.69
CA THR A 160 -14.90 4.70 14.92
C THR A 160 -14.39 5.13 13.54
N GLN A 161 -15.31 5.57 12.69
CA GLN A 161 -15.00 6.13 11.39
C GLN A 161 -14.34 7.51 11.52
N VAL A 162 -13.35 7.76 10.67
CA VAL A 162 -12.64 9.03 10.54
C VAL A 162 -12.82 9.58 9.14
N GLY A 163 -13.04 10.89 9.03
CA GLY A 163 -13.13 11.62 7.76
C GLY A 163 -11.95 12.55 7.52
N ALA A 164 -11.42 12.59 6.30
CA ALA A 164 -10.43 13.58 5.90
C ALA A 164 -10.41 13.88 4.40
N VAL A 165 -9.98 15.09 4.06
CA VAL A 165 -9.51 15.45 2.72
C VAL A 165 -8.00 15.17 2.65
N THR A 166 -7.55 14.52 1.58
CA THR A 166 -6.13 14.14 1.46
C THR A 166 -5.55 14.60 0.14
N ARG A 167 -4.26 14.96 0.17
CA ARG A 167 -3.49 15.37 -1.01
C ARG A 167 -2.10 14.76 -0.94
N GLY A 168 -1.59 14.34 -2.09
CA GLY A 168 -0.28 13.71 -2.14
C GLY A 168 0.22 13.48 -3.56
N THR A 169 1.31 12.72 -3.64
CA THR A 169 1.84 12.19 -4.88
C THR A 169 2.08 10.69 -4.77
N TYR A 170 2.06 10.00 -5.89
CA TYR A 170 2.45 8.61 -6.00
C TYR A 170 3.38 8.38 -7.18
N THR A 171 4.15 7.31 -7.08
CA THR A 171 5.12 6.88 -8.09
C THR A 171 4.65 5.56 -8.66
N LEU A 172 4.50 5.53 -9.98
CA LEU A 172 4.13 4.35 -10.74
C LEU A 172 5.36 3.57 -11.18
N LYS A 173 5.20 2.27 -11.40
CA LYS A 173 6.20 1.45 -12.08
C LYS A 173 5.51 0.44 -12.99
N ILE A 174 6.03 0.30 -14.21
CA ILE A 174 5.60 -0.75 -15.12
C ILE A 174 6.38 -2.02 -14.78
N THR A 175 5.67 -3.04 -14.31
CA THR A 175 6.25 -4.35 -13.94
C THR A 175 6.14 -5.37 -15.05
N ASP A 176 5.08 -5.31 -15.86
CA ASP A 176 4.90 -6.14 -17.04
C ASP A 176 4.55 -5.26 -18.25
N PRO A 177 5.56 -4.89 -19.06
CA PRO A 177 5.36 -4.04 -20.24
C PRO A 177 4.46 -4.66 -21.30
N LEU A 178 4.43 -5.98 -21.41
CA LEU A 178 3.62 -6.69 -22.41
C LEU A 178 2.15 -6.60 -22.05
N LEU A 179 1.84 -6.83 -20.78
CA LEU A 179 0.50 -6.71 -20.26
C LEU A 179 0.01 -5.25 -20.30
N PHE A 180 0.89 -4.33 -19.94
CA PHE A 180 0.63 -2.88 -20.00
C PHE A 180 0.24 -2.42 -21.41
N ILE A 181 1.03 -2.78 -22.43
CA ILE A 181 0.73 -2.43 -23.81
C ILE A 181 -0.56 -3.09 -24.30
N LYS A 182 -0.77 -4.36 -23.97
CA LYS A 182 -1.94 -5.11 -24.48
C LYS A 182 -3.26 -4.66 -23.85
N ASN A 183 -3.28 -4.44 -22.55
CA ASN A 183 -4.53 -4.30 -21.79
C ASN A 183 -4.83 -2.84 -21.38
N PHE A 184 -3.83 -1.96 -21.32
CA PHE A 184 -4.04 -0.62 -20.77
C PHE A 184 -3.74 0.50 -21.77
N VAL A 185 -2.66 0.41 -22.55
CA VAL A 185 -2.28 1.48 -23.48
C VAL A 185 -3.27 1.55 -24.66
N PRO A 186 -3.98 2.68 -24.86
CA PRO A 186 -4.94 2.79 -25.96
C PRO A 186 -4.26 2.71 -27.33
N ALA A 187 -4.94 2.13 -28.31
CA ALA A 187 -4.42 1.93 -29.67
C ALA A 187 -3.95 3.23 -30.35
N LYS A 188 -4.49 4.41 -29.98
CA LYS A 188 -4.04 5.71 -30.50
C LYS A 188 -2.56 6.02 -30.23
N TYR A 189 -1.99 5.40 -29.19
CA TYR A 189 -0.58 5.53 -28.82
C TYR A 189 0.32 4.44 -29.45
N LEU A 190 -0.26 3.49 -30.20
CA LEU A 190 0.39 2.32 -30.77
C LEU A 190 0.27 2.28 -32.30
N GLN A 191 0.28 3.45 -32.93
CA GLN A 191 0.14 3.65 -34.38
C GLN A 191 1.36 4.36 -34.98
N PRO A 192 1.56 4.33 -36.31
CA PRO A 192 2.48 5.24 -37.00
C PRO A 192 2.26 6.69 -36.53
N ASP A 193 3.33 7.42 -36.24
CA ASP A 193 3.29 8.83 -35.79
C ASP A 193 2.44 9.11 -34.53
N ALA A 194 2.12 8.07 -33.75
CA ALA A 194 1.44 8.19 -32.46
C ALA A 194 2.15 9.13 -31.46
N PRO A 195 1.39 9.93 -30.68
CA PRO A 195 1.96 10.77 -29.63
C PRO A 195 2.58 9.92 -28.50
N VAL A 196 3.37 10.57 -27.65
CA VAL A 196 3.91 9.94 -26.44
C VAL A 196 2.76 9.64 -25.48
N PHE A 197 2.72 8.43 -24.92
CA PHE A 197 1.84 8.12 -23.81
C PHE A 197 2.49 8.65 -22.53
N ASP A 198 1.97 9.76 -22.01
CA ASP A 198 2.46 10.42 -20.81
C ASP A 198 1.38 10.43 -19.72
N PHE A 199 1.73 10.02 -18.50
CA PHE A 199 0.81 10.08 -17.36
C PHE A 199 0.54 11.52 -16.87
N ALA A 200 1.43 12.47 -17.18
CA ALA A 200 1.25 13.88 -16.85
C ALA A 200 0.42 14.66 -17.89
N ASP A 201 0.11 14.05 -19.03
CA ASP A 201 -0.76 14.65 -20.03
C ASP A 201 -2.21 14.68 -19.52
N MET A 202 -2.78 15.88 -19.42
CA MET A 202 -4.14 16.10 -18.92
C MET A 202 -5.20 15.60 -19.89
N ASP A 203 -4.88 15.48 -21.18
CA ASP A 203 -5.78 14.99 -22.22
C ASP A 203 -5.69 13.45 -22.37
N ASN A 204 -4.96 12.78 -21.47
CA ASN A 204 -4.85 11.33 -21.42
C ASN A 204 -5.97 10.72 -20.55
N ASP A 205 -7.06 10.31 -21.20
CA ASP A 205 -8.20 9.64 -20.56
C ASP A 205 -7.80 8.41 -19.73
N ALA A 206 -6.79 7.64 -20.19
CA ALA A 206 -6.31 6.47 -19.46
C ALA A 206 -5.58 6.89 -18.16
N GLY A 207 -4.84 8.00 -18.20
CA GLY A 207 -4.24 8.61 -17.01
C GLY A 207 -5.31 9.10 -16.02
N ALA A 208 -6.35 9.76 -16.52
CA ALA A 208 -7.48 10.22 -15.71
C ALA A 208 -8.23 9.06 -15.04
N GLN A 209 -8.38 7.92 -15.73
CA GLN A 209 -8.94 6.70 -15.15
C GLN A 209 -8.10 6.21 -13.96
N LEU A 210 -6.78 6.10 -14.12
CA LEU A 210 -5.91 5.65 -13.02
C LEU A 210 -5.97 6.59 -11.82
N PHE A 211 -6.04 7.90 -12.06
CA PHE A 211 -6.22 8.88 -10.98
C PHE A 211 -7.51 8.63 -10.19
N ASN A 212 -8.62 8.40 -10.88
CA ASN A 212 -9.91 8.15 -10.22
C ASN A 212 -9.89 6.85 -9.42
N GLU A 213 -9.25 5.81 -9.95
CA GLU A 213 -9.08 4.52 -9.27
C GLU A 213 -8.22 4.67 -8.00
N VAL A 214 -7.14 5.45 -8.05
CA VAL A 214 -6.33 5.79 -6.86
C VAL A 214 -7.18 6.52 -5.82
N VAL A 215 -7.91 7.55 -6.22
CA VAL A 215 -8.77 8.32 -5.30
C VAL A 215 -9.84 7.42 -4.68
N GLY A 216 -10.45 6.53 -5.46
CA GLY A 216 -11.44 5.56 -4.99
C GLY A 216 -10.86 4.51 -4.03
N SER A 217 -9.59 4.16 -4.17
CA SER A 217 -8.90 3.22 -3.27
C SER A 217 -8.37 3.84 -1.98
N LEU A 218 -8.37 5.17 -1.83
CA LEU A 218 -7.77 5.83 -0.66
C LEU A 218 -8.43 5.41 0.66
N SER A 219 -9.76 5.35 0.74
CA SER A 219 -10.46 4.91 1.97
C SER A 219 -9.99 3.53 2.43
N ALA A 220 -9.91 2.58 1.51
CA ALA A 220 -9.41 1.24 1.80
C ALA A 220 -7.93 1.25 2.17
N ALA A 221 -7.11 2.05 1.49
CA ALA A 221 -5.69 2.19 1.80
C ALA A 221 -5.45 2.76 3.22
N PHE A 222 -6.20 3.79 3.61
CA PHE A 222 -6.16 4.35 4.96
C PHE A 222 -6.60 3.32 5.99
N SER A 223 -7.75 2.66 5.80
CA SER A 223 -8.22 1.58 6.68
C SER A 223 -7.17 0.48 6.84
N ASN A 224 -6.64 -0.05 5.73
CA ASN A 224 -5.63 -1.11 5.75
C ASN A 224 -4.37 -0.69 6.51
N TYR A 225 -3.94 0.57 6.38
CA TYR A 225 -2.78 1.07 7.09
C TYR A 225 -3.05 1.31 8.59
N THR A 226 -4.16 2.00 8.93
CA THR A 226 -4.48 2.38 10.31
C THR A 226 -4.93 1.20 11.16
N ASN A 227 -5.32 0.09 10.54
CA ASN A 227 -5.79 -1.10 11.23
C ASN A 227 -4.74 -2.22 11.27
N ASP A 228 -3.55 -2.01 10.69
CA ASP A 228 -2.44 -2.95 10.75
C ASP A 228 -1.72 -2.87 12.12
N PRO A 229 -1.79 -3.94 12.95
CA PRO A 229 -1.17 -3.96 14.28
C PRO A 229 0.34 -3.74 14.22
N SER A 230 1.02 -4.14 13.14
CA SER A 230 2.46 -3.96 12.95
C SER A 230 2.85 -2.49 12.79
N LYS A 231 1.93 -1.66 12.29
CA LYS A 231 2.07 -0.21 12.19
C LYS A 231 1.67 0.49 13.48
N GLY A 232 1.17 -0.25 14.47
CA GLY A 232 0.76 0.25 15.77
C GLY A 232 -0.52 1.06 15.73
N ASN A 233 -1.36 0.80 14.72
CA ASN A 233 -2.70 1.35 14.52
C ASN A 233 -2.83 2.88 14.59
N ARG A 234 -1.75 3.64 14.33
CA ARG A 234 -1.77 5.10 14.53
C ARG A 234 -1.75 5.84 13.20
N MET A 235 -2.83 6.56 12.96
CA MET A 235 -2.96 7.53 11.88
C MET A 235 -1.80 8.54 11.83
N SER A 236 -1.29 9.01 12.97
CA SER A 236 -0.17 9.95 13.03
C SER A 236 1.14 9.44 12.41
N LYS A 237 1.26 8.13 12.17
CA LYS A 237 2.46 7.54 11.56
C LYS A 237 2.44 7.56 10.04
N ILE A 238 1.29 7.77 9.40
CA ILE A 238 1.17 7.73 7.94
C ILE A 238 2.16 8.69 7.26
N GLN A 239 2.26 9.93 7.74
CA GLN A 239 3.20 10.91 7.18
C GLN A 239 4.67 10.51 7.35
N GLY A 240 5.00 9.72 8.38
CA GLY A 240 6.35 9.22 8.66
C GLY A 240 6.68 7.87 8.00
N ASP A 241 5.69 7.10 7.57
CA ASP A 241 5.84 5.77 6.95
C ASP A 241 5.18 5.74 5.56
N GLN A 242 5.73 6.58 4.68
CA GLN A 242 5.30 6.72 3.29
C GLN A 242 5.39 5.40 2.51
N ILE A 243 6.39 4.57 2.80
CA ILE A 243 6.56 3.27 2.15
C ILE A 243 5.48 2.29 2.60
N GLY A 244 5.21 2.20 3.90
CA GLY A 244 4.14 1.35 4.42
C GLY A 244 2.77 1.76 3.88
N PHE A 245 2.47 3.06 3.83
CA PHE A 245 1.23 3.54 3.23
C PHE A 245 1.15 3.24 1.73
N ALA A 246 2.27 3.37 0.99
CA ALA A 246 2.32 3.00 -0.42
C ALA A 246 1.97 1.53 -0.66
N GLN A 247 2.41 0.63 0.22
CA GLN A 247 2.05 -0.79 0.16
C GLN A 247 0.55 -0.99 0.39
N SER A 248 -0.02 -0.33 1.41
CA SER A 248 -1.47 -0.38 1.67
C SER A 248 -2.29 0.17 0.50
N LEU A 249 -1.82 1.26 -0.14
CA LEU A 249 -2.46 1.82 -1.32
C LEU A 249 -2.33 0.92 -2.54
N SER A 250 -1.13 0.38 -2.79
CA SER A 250 -0.93 -0.56 -3.90
C SER A 250 -1.78 -1.82 -3.73
N GLN A 251 -1.95 -2.31 -2.50
CA GLN A 251 -2.82 -3.45 -2.22
C GLN A 251 -4.30 -3.10 -2.45
N ALA A 252 -4.77 -1.95 -1.94
CA ALA A 252 -6.14 -1.52 -2.14
C ALA A 252 -6.49 -1.30 -3.63
N VAL A 253 -5.53 -0.82 -4.42
CA VAL A 253 -5.67 -0.68 -5.86
C VAL A 253 -5.64 -2.04 -6.56
N GLU A 254 -4.81 -2.97 -6.10
CA GLU A 254 -4.79 -4.33 -6.63
C GLU A 254 -6.11 -5.07 -6.37
N ASP A 255 -6.62 -5.00 -5.14
CA ASP A 255 -7.87 -5.68 -4.75
C ASP A 255 -9.10 -5.10 -5.46
N GLY A 256 -9.10 -3.79 -5.74
CA GLY A 256 -10.22 -3.11 -6.40
C GLY A 256 -10.15 -3.10 -7.92
N TYR A 257 -8.95 -3.00 -8.50
CA TYR A 257 -8.75 -2.68 -9.92
C TYR A 257 -7.66 -3.51 -10.62
N GLN A 258 -6.98 -4.40 -9.90
CA GLN A 258 -6.04 -5.38 -10.46
C GLN A 258 -4.94 -4.77 -11.33
N TRP A 259 -4.37 -3.64 -10.92
CA TRP A 259 -3.37 -2.94 -11.73
C TRP A 259 -2.16 -3.81 -12.06
N LYS A 260 -1.65 -4.56 -11.09
CA LYS A 260 -0.45 -5.37 -11.27
C LYS A 260 -0.76 -6.62 -12.08
N SER A 261 -1.82 -7.33 -11.70
CA SER A 261 -2.19 -8.61 -12.30
C SER A 261 -2.81 -8.51 -13.69
N ASP A 262 -3.58 -7.45 -13.97
CA ASP A 262 -4.29 -7.29 -15.24
C ASP A 262 -3.71 -6.19 -16.14
N ARG A 263 -3.02 -5.19 -15.59
CA ARG A 263 -2.50 -4.04 -16.37
C ARG A 263 -0.98 -3.93 -16.37
N GLY A 264 -0.26 -4.74 -15.59
CA GLY A 264 1.21 -4.74 -15.54
C GLY A 264 1.82 -3.48 -14.93
N LEU A 265 1.07 -2.78 -14.07
CA LEU A 265 1.45 -1.52 -13.45
C LEU A 265 1.24 -1.59 -11.93
N GLU A 266 2.11 -0.96 -11.13
CA GLU A 266 1.96 -0.93 -9.68
C GLU A 266 2.34 0.45 -9.09
N ILE A 267 1.81 0.74 -7.90
CA ILE A 267 2.23 1.90 -7.11
C ILE A 267 3.37 1.45 -6.21
N VAL A 268 4.55 2.06 -6.35
CA VAL A 268 5.74 1.67 -5.57
C VAL A 268 6.03 2.60 -4.40
N LYS A 269 5.60 3.87 -4.49
CA LYS A 269 5.81 4.89 -3.45
C LYS A 269 4.66 5.87 -3.43
N THR A 270 4.36 6.41 -2.25
CA THR A 270 3.32 7.40 -2.04
C THR A 270 3.82 8.41 -1.01
N ALA A 271 3.69 9.69 -1.31
CA ALA A 271 3.97 10.78 -0.38
C ALA A 271 2.67 11.51 -0.06
N ILE A 272 2.22 11.38 1.19
CA ILE A 272 1.09 12.18 1.70
C ILE A 272 1.60 13.56 2.08
N LEU A 273 1.13 14.58 1.37
CA LEU A 273 1.52 15.97 1.60
C LEU A 273 0.64 16.63 2.65
N ALA A 274 -0.66 16.34 2.65
CA ALA A 274 -1.61 16.89 3.60
C ALA A 274 -2.74 15.90 3.89
N ILE A 275 -3.14 15.87 5.16
CA ILE A 275 -4.36 15.22 5.65
C ILE A 275 -5.12 16.28 6.44
N GLU A 276 -6.25 16.72 5.92
CA GLU A 276 -7.13 17.71 6.53
C GLU A 276 -8.36 16.96 7.06
N TYR A 277 -8.35 16.63 8.35
CA TYR A 277 -9.47 15.93 9.00
C TYR A 277 -10.73 16.79 9.03
N ASP A 278 -11.89 16.15 8.98
CA ASP A 278 -13.17 16.82 9.22
C ASP A 278 -13.29 17.33 10.66
N ASP A 279 -14.31 18.16 10.92
CA ASP A 279 -14.43 18.82 12.21
C ASP A 279 -14.78 17.84 13.34
N ASP A 280 -15.58 16.82 13.06
CA ASP A 280 -15.95 15.76 14.00
C ASP A 280 -14.71 14.96 14.44
N THR A 281 -13.86 14.56 13.50
CA THR A 281 -12.58 13.89 13.80
C THR A 281 -11.66 14.82 14.58
N LYS A 282 -11.57 16.12 14.24
CA LYS A 282 -10.73 17.06 15.00
C LYS A 282 -11.19 17.18 16.45
N GLU A 283 -12.49 17.18 16.71
CA GLU A 283 -13.05 17.17 18.06
C GLU A 283 -12.70 15.89 18.80
N LEU A 284 -12.92 14.73 18.17
CA LEU A 284 -12.53 13.43 18.71
C LEU A 284 -11.03 13.36 19.04
N MET A 285 -10.17 13.87 18.15
CA MET A 285 -8.73 13.96 18.38
C MET A 285 -8.39 14.84 19.59
N LYS A 286 -9.11 15.95 19.81
CA LYS A 286 -8.89 16.80 20.99
C LYS A 286 -9.25 16.04 22.27
N ASP A 287 -10.35 15.30 22.26
CA ASP A 287 -10.81 14.57 23.44
C ASP A 287 -9.95 13.36 23.76
N VAL A 288 -9.53 12.59 22.74
CA VAL A 288 -8.53 11.53 22.90
C VAL A 288 -7.21 12.08 23.42
N LYS A 289 -6.74 13.23 22.92
CA LYS A 289 -5.52 13.87 23.44
C LYS A 289 -5.64 14.30 24.90
N LYS A 290 -6.80 14.81 25.33
CA LYS A 290 -7.07 15.15 26.74
C LYS A 290 -7.08 13.88 27.59
N ALA A 291 -7.78 12.84 27.15
CA ALA A 291 -7.83 11.55 27.84
C ALA A 291 -6.44 10.91 27.95
N ASP A 292 -5.64 10.92 26.88
CA ASP A 292 -4.25 10.45 26.85
C ASP A 292 -3.28 11.28 27.72
N ALA A 293 -3.56 12.57 27.90
CA ALA A 293 -2.79 13.41 28.82
C ALA A 293 -3.12 13.09 30.29
N LEU A 294 -4.36 12.71 30.56
CA LEU A 294 -4.87 12.31 31.87
C LEU A 294 -4.64 10.84 32.19
N SER A 295 -4.29 10.01 31.20
CA SER A 295 -3.95 8.61 31.38
C SER A 295 -2.42 8.42 31.50
N GLY A 296 -2.01 7.39 32.24
CA GLY A 296 -0.60 7.05 32.42
C GLY A 296 0.20 7.99 33.35
N ALA A 297 1.53 8.04 33.16
CA ALA A 297 2.45 8.74 34.06
C ALA A 297 2.22 10.28 34.13
N ARG A 298 1.65 10.88 33.08
CA ARG A 298 1.27 12.30 33.04
C ARG A 298 0.02 12.60 33.87
N GLY A 299 -1.00 11.74 33.78
CA GLY A 299 -2.15 11.78 34.69
C GLY A 299 -1.75 11.63 36.15
N ASN A 300 -0.89 10.66 36.45
CA ASN A 300 -0.39 10.42 37.80
C ASN A 300 0.41 11.60 38.34
N SER A 301 1.27 12.23 37.53
CA SER A 301 2.02 13.42 37.95
C SER A 301 1.13 14.66 38.10
N PHE A 302 0.13 14.86 37.23
CA PHE A 302 -0.89 15.91 37.42
C PHE A 302 -1.70 15.69 38.70
N MET A 303 -2.11 14.46 38.98
CA MET A 303 -2.85 14.13 40.20
C MET A 303 -1.96 14.27 41.45
N GLN A 304 -0.71 13.83 41.41
CA GLN A 304 0.26 14.04 42.48
C GLN A 304 0.54 15.53 42.71
N GLN A 305 0.66 16.32 41.64
CA GLN A 305 0.86 17.76 41.75
C GLN A 305 -0.39 18.48 42.28
N ALA A 306 -1.58 18.08 41.85
CA ALA A 306 -2.85 18.59 42.38
C ALA A 306 -3.03 18.22 43.87
N ALA A 307 -2.69 16.99 44.25
CA ALA A 307 -2.67 16.54 45.63
C ALA A 307 -1.64 17.29 46.48
N ALA A 308 -0.42 17.51 45.96
CA ALA A 308 0.63 18.28 46.64
C ALA A 308 0.23 19.74 46.84
N ARG A 309 -0.36 20.39 45.82
CA ARG A 309 -0.91 21.75 45.95
C ARG A 309 -2.08 21.80 46.93
N GLY A 310 -2.94 20.77 46.94
CA GLY A 310 -4.03 20.64 47.91
C GLY A 310 -3.52 20.53 49.35
N MET A 311 -2.50 19.71 49.59
CA MET A 311 -1.84 19.60 50.90
C MET A 311 -1.14 20.91 51.29
N GLN A 312 -0.46 21.56 50.35
CA GLN A 312 0.18 22.85 50.59
C GLN A 312 -0.86 23.91 50.97
N ALA A 313 -1.95 24.05 50.21
CA ALA A 313 -3.01 25.02 50.49
C ALA A 313 -3.76 24.69 51.81
N ALA A 314 -3.94 23.41 52.13
CA ALA A 314 -4.53 22.97 53.39
C ALA A 314 -3.59 23.14 54.60
N GLY A 315 -2.28 23.08 54.39
CA GLY A 315 -1.25 23.37 55.39
C GLY A 315 -1.02 24.87 55.60
N GLU A 316 -1.14 25.67 54.53
CA GLU A 316 -1.02 27.14 54.57
C GLU A 316 -2.26 27.81 55.18
N ASN A 317 -3.47 27.25 54.98
CA ASN A 317 -4.73 27.83 55.48
C ASN A 317 -5.36 27.06 56.65
N GLY A 318 -4.83 25.90 57.05
CA GLY A 318 -5.53 24.96 57.95
C GLY A 318 -4.78 24.66 59.25
N GLY A 319 -4.94 25.52 60.25
CA GLY A 319 -4.69 25.11 61.63
C GLY A 319 -5.75 24.10 62.08
N GLY A 320 -5.33 22.92 62.56
CA GLY A 320 -6.10 21.90 63.31
C GLY A 320 -7.35 21.27 62.65
N ALA A 321 -8.23 22.08 62.07
CA ALA A 321 -9.51 21.69 61.50
C ALA A 321 -9.42 21.06 60.10
N SER A 322 -8.37 21.36 59.31
CA SER A 322 -8.21 20.74 57.97
C SER A 322 -7.81 19.26 58.06
N MET A 323 -7.08 18.87 59.12
CA MET A 323 -6.72 17.47 59.40
C MET A 323 -7.92 16.60 59.77
N ALA A 324 -8.93 17.19 60.43
CA ALA A 324 -10.19 16.50 60.73
C ALA A 324 -11.04 16.26 59.47
N PHE A 325 -11.04 17.21 58.53
CA PHE A 325 -11.76 17.07 57.25
C PHE A 325 -11.06 16.07 56.31
N MET A 326 -9.73 16.01 56.32
CA MET A 326 -8.96 15.01 55.57
C MET A 326 -9.21 13.57 56.06
N GLY A 327 -9.28 13.36 57.39
CA GLY A 327 -9.60 12.04 57.98
C GLY A 327 -11.02 11.55 57.67
N MET A 328 -11.97 12.47 57.50
CA MET A 328 -13.36 12.15 57.15
C MET A 328 -13.56 11.98 55.63
N GLY A 329 -12.85 12.76 54.82
CA GLY A 329 -12.86 12.67 53.35
C GLY A 329 -12.19 11.41 52.81
N MET A 330 -11.17 10.87 53.50
CA MET A 330 -10.51 9.62 53.10
C MET A 330 -11.41 8.39 53.26
N ASN A 331 -12.36 8.43 54.21
CA ASN A 331 -13.38 7.39 54.38
C ASN A 331 -14.47 7.46 53.29
N ALA A 332 -14.79 8.65 52.79
CA ALA A 332 -15.70 8.86 51.67
C ALA A 332 -15.06 8.55 50.29
N ALA A 333 -13.78 8.87 50.11
CA ALA A 333 -13.02 8.57 48.89
C ALA A 333 -12.77 7.06 48.70
N GLY A 334 -12.61 6.31 49.79
CA GLY A 334 -12.55 4.85 49.75
C GLY A 334 -13.83 4.20 49.19
N GLY A 335 -15.01 4.80 49.43
CA GLY A 335 -16.28 4.35 48.88
C GLY A 335 -16.48 4.73 47.40
N MET A 336 -15.87 5.81 46.93
CA MET A 336 -16.02 6.31 45.56
C MET A 336 -15.05 5.66 44.56
N MET A 337 -13.88 5.20 45.02
CA MET A 337 -12.93 4.41 44.21
C MET A 337 -13.43 3.01 43.85
N GLY A 338 -14.34 2.44 44.64
CA GLY A 338 -15.00 1.16 44.33
C GLY A 338 -16.11 1.25 43.29
N ALA A 339 -16.71 2.43 43.10
CA ALA A 339 -17.83 2.64 42.18
C ALA A 339 -17.41 3.07 40.76
N MET A 340 -16.14 3.43 40.55
CA MET A 340 -15.58 3.83 39.25
C MET A 340 -14.88 2.68 38.49
N GLN A 341 -14.77 1.48 39.07
CA GLN A 341 -14.43 0.28 38.31
C GLN A 341 -15.70 -0.30 37.69
N GLN A 342 -16.15 0.34 36.61
CA GLN A 342 -17.18 -0.26 35.77
C GLN A 342 -16.54 -1.39 34.93
N PRO A 343 -17.10 -2.61 34.93
CA PRO A 343 -16.65 -3.68 34.06
C PRO A 343 -16.81 -3.29 32.59
N ASN A 344 -15.72 -3.37 31.85
CA ASN A 344 -15.67 -3.27 30.40
C ASN A 344 -16.45 -4.46 29.80
N ASN A 345 -17.70 -4.25 29.39
CA ASN A 345 -18.49 -5.25 28.68
C ASN A 345 -18.74 -4.76 27.25
N PRO A 346 -18.11 -5.38 26.22
CA PRO A 346 -18.39 -5.04 24.83
C PRO A 346 -19.79 -5.53 24.45
N SER A 347 -20.64 -4.59 24.05
CA SER A 347 -21.99 -4.85 23.55
C SER A 347 -21.93 -5.09 22.04
N THR A 348 -22.15 -6.32 21.59
CA THR A 348 -22.41 -6.67 20.19
C THR A 348 -23.91 -6.75 19.95
N TYR A 349 -24.40 -5.88 19.05
CA TYR A 349 -25.71 -5.99 18.42
C TYR A 349 -25.72 -7.20 17.46
N GLN A 350 -26.71 -8.11 17.59
CA GLN A 350 -27.13 -8.95 16.47
C GLN A 350 -28.63 -9.27 16.57
N ASN A 351 -29.26 -9.14 15.41
CA ASN A 351 -30.68 -9.21 15.12
C ASN A 351 -31.24 -10.65 15.19
N SER A 352 -32.55 -10.76 15.42
CA SER A 352 -33.37 -11.98 15.50
C SER A 352 -33.42 -12.77 14.18
N PHE A 353 -33.34 -14.12 14.24
CA PHE A 353 -34.23 -15.11 13.57
C PHE A 353 -33.68 -16.56 13.69
N GLY A 354 -34.49 -17.50 14.21
CA GLY A 354 -34.55 -18.91 13.75
C GLY A 354 -33.76 -20.03 14.47
N ALA A 355 -34.50 -20.92 15.15
CA ALA A 355 -34.36 -22.39 15.30
C ALA A 355 -33.13 -23.09 15.97
N GLN A 356 -33.47 -24.02 16.89
CA GLN A 356 -32.70 -25.13 17.52
C GLN A 356 -31.91 -26.05 16.55
N PRO A 357 -31.04 -27.02 17.01
CA PRO A 357 -30.66 -27.41 18.39
C PRO A 357 -29.14 -27.66 18.68
N GLN A 358 -28.76 -27.48 19.95
CA GLN A 358 -27.94 -28.34 20.85
C GLN A 358 -26.60 -28.98 20.38
N GLN A 359 -25.48 -28.56 20.99
CA GLN A 359 -24.32 -29.42 21.33
C GLN A 359 -23.39 -28.78 22.39
N GLU A 360 -22.90 -29.60 23.32
CA GLU A 360 -22.03 -29.27 24.47
C GLU A 360 -20.71 -28.53 24.14
N GLN A 361 -20.33 -27.58 25.00
CA GLN A 361 -18.91 -27.28 25.26
C GLN A 361 -18.66 -26.76 26.69
N ALA A 362 -17.57 -27.26 27.26
CA ALA A 362 -17.21 -27.27 28.67
C ALA A 362 -16.84 -25.91 29.28
N ALA A 363 -17.18 -25.73 30.55
CA ALA A 363 -16.79 -24.57 31.38
C ALA A 363 -15.37 -24.73 31.97
N PRO A 364 -14.66 -23.62 32.25
CA PRO A 364 -13.30 -23.66 32.81
C PRO A 364 -13.28 -24.18 34.25
N ALA A 365 -12.31 -25.04 34.57
CA ALA A 365 -12.14 -25.60 35.91
C ALA A 365 -11.66 -24.54 36.92
N GLU A 366 -12.43 -24.34 38.00
CA GLU A 366 -12.04 -23.53 39.17
C GLU A 366 -11.13 -24.33 40.11
N ASP A 367 -10.12 -23.66 40.67
CA ASP A 367 -9.13 -24.26 41.59
C ASP A 367 -9.80 -24.73 42.90
N PRO A 368 -9.79 -26.05 43.21
CA PRO A 368 -10.49 -26.63 44.36
C PRO A 368 -9.99 -26.10 45.71
N TYR A 369 -8.75 -25.60 45.80
CA TYR A 369 -8.22 -25.02 47.03
C TYR A 369 -8.81 -23.65 47.34
N ALA A 370 -9.15 -22.86 46.32
CA ALA A 370 -9.81 -21.57 46.50
C ALA A 370 -11.22 -21.75 47.06
N LYS A 371 -11.97 -22.74 46.56
CA LYS A 371 -13.31 -23.09 47.08
C LYS A 371 -13.27 -23.58 48.52
N LEU A 372 -12.26 -24.36 48.90
CA LEU A 372 -12.10 -24.80 50.29
C LEU A 372 -11.81 -23.65 51.24
N ALA A 373 -11.06 -22.63 50.81
CA ALA A 373 -10.80 -21.44 51.61
C ALA A 373 -12.07 -20.60 51.84
N GLU A 374 -12.96 -20.52 50.85
CA GLU A 374 -14.26 -19.86 51.00
C GLU A 374 -15.20 -20.63 51.92
N MET A 375 -15.26 -21.95 51.78
CA MET A 375 -16.09 -22.78 52.66
C MET A 375 -15.60 -22.74 54.11
N LYS A 376 -14.28 -22.62 54.35
CA LYS A 376 -13.74 -22.43 55.70
C LYS A 376 -14.23 -21.12 56.32
N LYS A 377 -14.28 -20.02 55.56
CA LYS A 377 -14.86 -18.75 56.04
C LYS A 377 -16.34 -18.89 56.38
N LEU A 378 -17.09 -19.66 55.60
CA LEU A 378 -18.51 -19.92 55.87
C LEU A 378 -18.71 -20.73 57.15
N LEU A 379 -17.86 -21.72 57.40
CA LEU A 379 -17.85 -22.49 58.65
C LEU A 379 -17.50 -21.60 59.85
N ASP A 380 -16.45 -20.77 59.74
CA ASP A 380 -16.03 -19.86 60.81
C ASP A 380 -17.10 -18.78 61.10
N SER A 381 -17.93 -18.44 60.11
CA SER A 381 -19.09 -17.56 60.27
C SER A 381 -20.36 -18.26 60.79
N GLY A 382 -20.31 -19.57 61.03
CA GLY A 382 -21.43 -20.38 61.53
C GLY A 382 -22.55 -20.62 60.50
N VAL A 383 -22.30 -20.33 59.23
CA VAL A 383 -23.28 -20.45 58.12
C VAL A 383 -23.43 -21.89 57.66
N ILE A 384 -22.38 -22.71 57.80
CA ILE A 384 -22.39 -24.14 57.50
C ILE A 384 -21.86 -24.94 58.69
N THR A 385 -22.22 -26.22 58.76
CA THR A 385 -21.73 -27.09 59.83
C THR A 385 -20.39 -27.73 59.50
N GLN A 386 -19.71 -28.26 60.52
CA GLN A 386 -18.43 -28.96 60.33
C GLN A 386 -18.59 -30.20 59.41
N GLU A 387 -19.73 -30.89 59.48
CA GLU A 387 -20.04 -32.04 58.62
C GLU A 387 -20.16 -31.61 57.14
N ASP A 388 -20.79 -30.46 56.86
CA ASP A 388 -20.92 -29.93 55.50
C ASP A 388 -19.57 -29.55 54.89
N PHE A 389 -18.68 -28.97 55.72
CA PHE A 389 -17.33 -28.62 55.30
C PHE A 389 -16.48 -29.87 54.99
N ASP A 390 -16.54 -30.89 55.84
CA ASP A 390 -15.76 -32.12 55.67
C ASP A 390 -16.25 -32.95 54.47
N ALA A 391 -17.56 -32.98 54.22
CA ALA A 391 -18.14 -33.61 53.03
C ALA A 391 -17.71 -32.89 51.73
N ALA A 392 -17.67 -31.56 51.74
CA ALA A 392 -17.21 -30.79 50.58
C ALA A 392 -15.70 -30.94 50.34
N LYS A 393 -14.90 -31.03 51.40
CA LYS A 393 -13.46 -31.31 51.34
C LYS A 393 -13.15 -32.68 50.75
N ALA A 394 -13.87 -33.72 51.17
CA ALA A 394 -13.72 -35.06 50.59
C ALA A 394 -14.04 -35.05 49.08
N LYS A 395 -15.10 -34.35 48.69
CA LYS A 395 -15.53 -34.25 47.29
C LYS A 395 -14.58 -33.43 46.41
N LEU A 396 -13.99 -32.35 46.94
CA LEU A 396 -13.08 -31.47 46.20
C LEU A 396 -11.64 -31.98 46.12
N LEU A 397 -11.19 -32.77 47.11
CA LEU A 397 -9.85 -33.36 47.15
C LEU A 397 -9.81 -34.85 46.74
N GLY A 398 -10.98 -35.46 46.49
CA GLY A 398 -11.10 -36.85 46.01
C GLY A 398 -10.71 -37.91 47.06
N LEU A 399 -11.05 -37.68 48.33
CA LEU A 399 -10.71 -38.55 49.48
C LEU A 399 -11.87 -39.46 49.92
#